data_AF-A0A261DA65-F1
#
_entry.id   AF-A0A261DA65-F1
#
_cell.length_a   1.000
_cell.length_b   1.000
_cell.length_c   1.000
_cell.angle_alpha   90.00
_cell.angle_beta   90.00
_cell.angle_gamma   90.00
#
_symmetry.space_group_name_H-M   'P 1'
#
loop_
_entity.id
_entity.type
_entity.pdbx_description
1 polymer ?
#
loop_
_entity_poly.entity_id
_entity_poly.type
_entity_poly.pdbx_seq_one_letter_code
_entity_poly.pdbx_strand_id
1 'polypeptide(L)'
;MGLAVPCMNLLYYAVKILYNLYYNYIVSIMSNKIAISQFKEHCLEIIDKLQANQQSIIITKGDKPIAKIVPLDKTKLSLLGMLKGKAEIKGDILNPIDERWDANL
;
A
#
# COMPACT_ATOMS: atom_id res chain seq x y z
N MET A 1 -12.35 -36.99 8.08
CA MET A 1 -13.47 -36.11 7.66
C MET A 1 -13.05 -34.69 8.01
N GLY A 2 -12.71 -33.87 7.02
CA GLY A 2 -12.12 -32.55 7.28
C GLY A 2 -11.30 -32.07 6.07
N LEU A 3 -11.94 -32.00 4.91
CA LEU A 3 -11.38 -31.33 3.73
C LEU A 3 -11.36 -29.83 4.04
N ALA A 4 -10.30 -29.38 4.70
CA ALA A 4 -10.06 -27.96 4.96
C ALA A 4 -9.81 -27.29 3.60
N VAL A 5 -10.76 -26.47 3.18
CA VAL A 5 -10.72 -25.63 1.97
C VAL A 5 -9.67 -24.52 2.17
N PRO A 6 -8.47 -24.55 1.54
CA PRO A 6 -7.48 -23.49 1.75
C PRO A 6 -7.24 -22.62 0.51
N CYS A 7 -7.58 -23.10 -0.70
CA CYS A 7 -7.21 -22.42 -1.95
C CYS A 7 -7.95 -21.10 -2.19
N MET A 8 -9.20 -20.97 -1.72
CA MET A 8 -9.97 -19.72 -1.84
C MET A 8 -9.36 -18.56 -1.02
N ASN A 9 -8.53 -18.85 -0.01
CA ASN A 9 -7.99 -17.81 0.86
C ASN A 9 -6.73 -17.16 0.27
N LEU A 10 -5.82 -17.92 -0.36
CA LEU A 10 -4.56 -17.35 -0.86
C LEU A 10 -4.80 -16.35 -2.01
N LEU A 11 -5.71 -16.69 -2.92
CA LEU A 11 -6.13 -15.81 -4.02
C LEU A 11 -6.85 -14.56 -3.48
N TYR A 12 -7.70 -14.70 -2.47
CA TYR A 12 -8.35 -13.56 -1.80
C TYR A 12 -7.33 -12.60 -1.19
N TYR A 13 -6.30 -13.09 -0.49
CA TYR A 13 -5.26 -12.24 0.09
C TYR A 13 -4.36 -11.61 -0.97
N ALA A 14 -3.98 -12.35 -2.01
CA ALA A 14 -3.19 -11.82 -3.11
C ALA A 14 -3.95 -10.69 -3.84
N VAL A 15 -5.23 -10.90 -4.14
CA VAL A 15 -6.11 -9.86 -4.72
C VAL A 15 -6.24 -8.67 -3.76
N LYS A 16 -6.38 -8.91 -2.45
CA LYS A 16 -6.49 -7.83 -1.47
C LYS A 16 -5.19 -7.01 -1.36
N ILE A 17 -4.03 -7.66 -1.42
CA ILE A 17 -2.72 -6.99 -1.46
C ILE A 17 -2.57 -6.19 -2.74
N LEU A 18 -2.82 -6.81 -3.90
CA LEU A 18 -2.71 -6.16 -5.20
C LEU A 18 -3.67 -4.99 -5.31
N TYR A 19 -4.91 -5.13 -4.85
CA TYR A 19 -5.89 -4.04 -4.82
C TYR A 19 -5.44 -2.91 -3.91
N ASN A 20 -4.86 -3.21 -2.74
CA ASN A 20 -4.38 -2.19 -1.82
C ASN A 20 -3.13 -1.47 -2.35
N LEU A 21 -2.21 -2.19 -2.98
CA LEU A 21 -1.03 -1.63 -3.65
C LEU A 21 -1.45 -0.77 -4.85
N TYR A 22 -2.37 -1.26 -5.68
CA TYR A 22 -2.93 -0.53 -6.81
C TYR A 22 -3.69 0.72 -6.34
N TYR A 23 -4.53 0.61 -5.32
CA TYR A 23 -5.27 1.73 -4.76
C TYR A 23 -4.33 2.79 -4.17
N ASN A 24 -3.32 2.40 -3.40
CA ASN A 24 -2.30 3.32 -2.89
C ASN A 24 -1.52 4.01 -4.01
N TYR A 25 -1.19 3.27 -5.08
CA TYR A 25 -0.54 3.83 -6.26
C TYR A 25 -1.44 4.85 -6.97
N ILE A 26 -2.71 4.50 -7.23
CA ILE A 26 -3.71 5.36 -7.88
C ILE A 26 -3.98 6.63 -7.06
N VAL A 27 -4.19 6.50 -5.74
CA VAL A 27 -4.34 7.64 -4.83
C VAL A 27 -3.09 8.51 -4.80
N SER A 28 -1.91 7.92 -5.04
CA SER A 28 -0.67 8.66 -5.11
C SER A 28 -0.50 9.47 -6.40
N ILE A 29 -1.00 8.98 -7.53
CA ILE A 29 -0.93 9.67 -8.83
C ILE A 29 -2.07 10.68 -9.03
N MET A 30 -3.22 10.54 -8.37
CA MET A 30 -4.37 11.46 -8.45
C MET A 30 -4.35 12.56 -7.37
N SER A 31 -3.17 13.08 -7.01
CA SER A 31 -3.06 14.17 -6.03
C SER A 31 -3.27 15.55 -6.67
N ASN A 32 -4.29 16.30 -6.22
CA ASN A 32 -4.46 17.70 -6.59
C ASN A 32 -3.34 18.56 -6.01
N LYS A 33 -2.84 19.55 -6.78
CA LYS A 33 -1.81 20.48 -6.34
C LYS A 33 -2.44 21.80 -5.88
N ILE A 34 -2.01 22.30 -4.72
CA ILE A 34 -2.42 23.62 -4.19
C ILE A 34 -1.19 24.41 -3.74
N ALA A 35 -1.28 25.73 -3.82
CA ALA A 35 -0.23 26.61 -3.31
C ALA A 35 -0.24 26.65 -1.77
N ILE A 36 0.92 26.84 -1.16
CA ILE A 36 1.06 26.97 0.30
C ILE A 36 0.29 28.18 0.86
N SER A 37 0.10 29.25 0.08
CA SER A 37 -0.75 30.38 0.47
C SER A 37 -2.21 29.95 0.64
N GLN A 38 -2.76 29.25 -0.35
CA GLN A 38 -4.12 28.72 -0.31
C GLN A 38 -4.31 27.73 0.85
N PHE A 39 -3.32 26.86 1.09
CA PHE A 39 -3.37 25.94 2.22
C PHE A 39 -3.38 26.68 3.57
N LYS A 40 -2.60 27.75 3.72
CA LYS A 40 -2.57 28.55 4.95
C LYS A 40 -3.91 29.23 5.24
N GLU A 41 -4.60 29.70 4.21
CA GLU A 41 -5.88 30.40 4.33
C GLU A 41 -7.05 29.44 4.59
N HIS A 42 -7.05 28.25 3.98
CA HIS A 42 -8.18 27.30 4.00
C HIS A 42 -7.85 25.95 4.65
N CYS A 43 -6.89 25.92 5.57
CA CYS A 43 -6.31 24.68 6.11
C CYS A 43 -7.36 23.66 6.59
N LEU A 44 -8.27 24.07 7.49
CA LEU A 44 -9.28 23.17 8.07
C LEU A 44 -10.26 22.65 7.02
N GLU A 45 -10.78 23.54 6.16
CA GLU A 45 -11.71 23.16 5.09
C GLU A 45 -11.07 22.16 4.11
N ILE A 46 -9.80 22.36 3.77
CA ILE A 46 -9.04 21.46 2.90
C ILE A 46 -8.87 20.09 3.55
N ILE A 47 -8.54 20.04 4.85
CA ILE A 47 -8.39 18.78 5.60
C ILE A 47 -9.72 18.03 5.68
N ASP A 48 -10.83 18.72 5.96
CA ASP A 48 -12.15 18.10 6.04
C ASP A 48 -12.57 17.50 4.70
N LYS A 49 -12.37 18.24 3.59
CA LYS A 49 -12.64 17.73 2.24
C LYS A 49 -11.74 16.54 1.88
N LEU A 50 -10.46 16.60 2.26
CA LEU A 50 -9.51 15.50 2.06
C LEU A 50 -9.95 14.23 2.81
N GLN A 51 -10.46 14.36 4.05
CA GLN A 51 -10.96 13.23 4.82
C GLN A 51 -12.26 12.66 4.25
N ALA A 52 -13.17 13.52 3.81
CA ALA A 52 -14.45 13.11 3.21
C ALA A 52 -14.26 12.39 1.87
N ASN A 53 -13.36 12.91 1.02
CA ASN A 53 -13.18 12.41 -0.35
C ASN A 53 -12.08 11.34 -0.47
N GLN A 54 -11.30 11.09 0.59
CA GLN A 54 -10.13 10.20 0.58
C GLN A 54 -9.10 10.54 -0.52
N GLN A 55 -9.00 11.84 -0.87
CA GLN A 55 -8.11 12.33 -1.92
C GLN A 55 -6.86 12.97 -1.31
N SER A 56 -5.69 12.57 -1.79
CA SER A 56 -4.44 13.17 -1.36
C SER A 56 -4.17 14.51 -2.05
N ILE A 57 -3.47 15.43 -1.38
CA ILE A 57 -3.17 16.78 -1.87
C ILE A 57 -1.67 17.04 -1.78
N ILE A 58 -1.09 17.63 -2.83
CA ILE A 58 0.30 18.11 -2.84
C ILE A 58 0.31 19.62 -2.62
N ILE A 59 1.08 20.06 -1.63
CA ILE A 59 1.32 21.47 -1.35
C ILE A 59 2.58 21.90 -2.09
N THR A 60 2.48 22.99 -2.84
CA THR A 60 3.60 23.61 -3.56
C THR A 60 3.96 24.98 -2.98
N LYS A 61 5.22 25.39 -3.16
CA LYS A 61 5.67 26.76 -2.97
C LYS A 61 6.18 27.26 -4.33
N GLY A 62 5.35 28.05 -5.02
CA GLY A 62 5.50 28.26 -6.47
C GLY A 62 5.27 26.95 -7.21
N ASP A 63 6.18 26.59 -8.11
CA ASP A 63 6.10 25.34 -8.89
C ASP A 63 6.72 24.13 -8.18
N LYS A 64 7.39 24.34 -7.05
CA LYS A 64 8.10 23.27 -6.33
C LYS A 64 7.16 22.57 -5.34
N PRO A 65 6.94 21.25 -5.46
CA PRO A 65 6.25 20.47 -4.42
C PRO A 65 7.09 20.42 -3.15
N ILE A 66 6.47 20.69 -2.00
CA ILE A 66 7.15 20.76 -0.70
C ILE A 66 6.55 19.85 0.37
N ALA A 67 5.28 19.45 0.24
CA ALA A 67 4.62 18.54 1.16
C ALA A 67 3.47 17.80 0.48
N LYS A 68 3.06 16.68 1.07
CA LYS A 68 1.88 15.91 0.66
C LYS A 68 1.04 15.59 1.89
N ILE A 69 -0.25 15.85 1.81
CA ILE A 69 -1.23 15.46 2.82
C ILE A 69 -1.98 14.24 2.28
N VAL A 70 -2.04 13.20 3.09
CA VAL A 70 -2.79 11.97 2.79
C VAL A 70 -3.84 11.75 3.88
N PRO A 71 -5.05 11.30 3.52
CA PRO A 71 -6.03 10.92 4.51
C PRO A 71 -5.51 9.76 5.35
N LEU A 72 -5.91 9.71 6.62
CA LEU A 72 -5.58 8.57 7.46
C LEU A 72 -6.46 7.38 7.08
N ASP A 73 -5.82 6.31 6.60
CA ASP A 73 -6.48 5.02 6.44
C ASP A 73 -6.89 4.46 7.80
N LYS A 74 -8.19 4.24 8.00
CA LYS A 74 -8.72 3.58 9.21
C LYS A 74 -8.34 2.10 9.27
N THR A 75 -7.85 1.52 8.17
CA THR A 75 -7.55 0.09 8.07
C THR A 75 -6.12 -0.11 7.57
N LYS A 76 -5.13 0.08 8.44
CA LYS A 76 -3.78 -0.43 8.16
C LYS A 76 -3.80 -1.95 8.25
N LEU A 77 -3.94 -2.63 7.13
CA LEU A 77 -3.57 -4.03 7.04
C LEU A 77 -2.04 -4.09 7.12
N SER A 78 -1.52 -4.52 8.26
CA SER A 78 -0.09 -4.86 8.37
C SER A 78 0.20 -6.00 7.42
N LEU A 79 0.95 -5.73 6.34
CA LEU A 79 1.43 -6.75 5.41
C LEU A 79 2.38 -7.73 6.13
N LEU A 80 3.16 -7.23 7.11
CA LEU A 80 3.99 -8.07 7.96
C LEU A 80 3.11 -9.03 8.77
N GLY A 81 3.36 -10.32 8.62
CA GLY A 81 2.71 -11.38 9.40
C GLY A 81 1.37 -11.88 8.85
N MET A 82 0.85 -11.36 7.74
CA MET A 82 -0.44 -11.85 7.18
C MET A 82 -0.41 -13.33 6.77
N LEU A 83 0.78 -13.84 6.41
CA LEU A 83 1.00 -15.24 6.04
C LEU A 83 1.49 -16.10 7.23
N LYS A 84 1.56 -15.54 8.45
CA LYS A 84 2.00 -16.28 9.64
C LYS A 84 1.10 -17.50 9.87
N GLY A 85 1.71 -18.68 9.96
CA GLY A 85 1.00 -19.94 10.17
C GLY A 85 0.18 -20.44 8.97
N LYS A 86 0.31 -19.80 7.80
CA LYS A 86 -0.39 -20.20 6.57
C LYS A 86 0.54 -20.80 5.50
N ALA A 87 1.86 -20.72 5.71
CA ALA A 87 2.85 -21.39 4.88
C ALA A 87 3.22 -22.73 5.49
N GLU A 88 3.34 -23.75 4.64
CA GLU A 88 3.79 -25.09 5.00
C GLU A 88 5.08 -25.38 4.23
N ILE A 89 6.09 -25.88 4.94
CA ILE A 89 7.33 -26.34 4.33
C ILE A 89 7.06 -27.72 3.73
N LYS A 90 7.05 -27.83 2.39
CA LYS A 90 6.78 -29.08 1.68
C LYS A 90 8.02 -29.88 1.29
N GLY A 91 9.20 -29.41 1.64
CA GLY A 91 10.47 -30.02 1.25
C GLY A 91 11.62 -29.54 2.10
N ASP A 92 12.84 -29.95 1.74
CA ASP A 92 14.05 -29.51 2.41
C ASP A 92 14.37 -28.06 2.03
N ILE A 93 14.47 -27.20 3.03
CA ILE A 93 14.79 -25.77 2.88
C ILE A 93 16.15 -25.40 3.47
N LEU A 94 16.82 -26.36 4.11
CA LEU A 94 18.09 -26.14 4.79
C LEU A 94 19.26 -26.57 3.91
N ASN A 95 19.07 -27.63 3.11
CA ASN A 95 20.12 -28.09 2.24
C ASN A 95 20.25 -27.20 0.98
N PRO A 96 21.50 -26.97 0.52
CA PRO A 96 21.74 -26.25 -0.72
C PRO A 96 21.16 -27.01 -1.91
N ILE A 97 20.59 -26.28 -2.85
CA ILE A 97 20.21 -26.82 -4.16
C ILE A 97 21.44 -26.86 -5.06
N ASP A 98 21.52 -27.87 -5.92
CA ASP A 98 22.62 -28.03 -6.88
C ASP A 98 22.38 -27.16 -8.13
N GLU A 99 22.11 -25.87 -7.89
CA GLU A 99 21.92 -24.86 -8.91
C GLU A 99 22.99 -23.79 -8.79
N ARG A 100 23.65 -23.50 -9.91
CA ARG A 100 24.63 -22.43 -9.98
C ARG A 100 23.91 -21.09 -10.00
N TRP A 101 24.10 -20.31 -8.94
CA TRP A 101 23.63 -18.93 -8.88
C TRP A 101 24.38 -18.07 -9.92
N ASP A 102 23.68 -17.63 -10.96
CA ASP A 102 24.22 -16.73 -11.98
C ASP A 102 23.94 -15.26 -11.59
N ALA A 103 24.78 -14.70 -10.72
CA ALA A 103 24.81 -13.27 -10.43
C ALA A 103 26.02 -12.60 -11.09
N ASN A 104 26.06 -12.63 -12.41
CA ASN A 104 26.89 -11.71 -13.16
C ASN A 104 26.24 -10.31 -13.12
N LEU A 105 26.88 -9.39 -12.38
CA LEU A 105 26.58 -7.95 -12.35
C LEU A 105 27.29 -7.23 -13.50
#